data_AF-A0A6I4NHU8-F1
#
_entry.id   AF-A0A6I4NHU8-F1
#
_cell.length_a   1.000
_cell.length_b   1.000
_cell.length_c   1.000
_cell.angle_alpha   90.00
_cell.angle_beta   90.00
_cell.angle_gamma   90.00
#
_symmetry.space_group_name_H-M   'P 1'
#
loop_
_entity.id
_entity.type
_entity.pdbx_description
1 polymer ?
#
loop_
_entity_poly.entity_id
_entity_poly.type
_entity_poly.pdbx_seq_one_letter_code
_entity_poly.pdbx_strand_id
1 'polypeptide(L)'
;MGIGIEVLIVDWDRVEAAPAGGRRELLDEAAFGDEGDLDEEGWIWPAAADADWYGRYAFRHTLGSYKPHFWAGERWEHVRDFADPGLRTALDRFEQAAPSLDTLREPFAQHAAAPTGWIGDFDSFAEFLRGWSEVVVEADRRDWGIVGLRC
;
A
#
# COMPACT_ATOMS: atom_id res chain seq x y z
N MET A 1 3.15 19.66 -10.03
CA MET A 1 2.52 18.32 -10.18
C MET A 1 3.21 17.38 -9.20
N GLY A 2 2.45 16.56 -8.48
CA GLY A 2 2.99 15.56 -7.54
C GLY A 2 3.38 14.26 -8.26
N ILE A 3 4.08 13.37 -7.55
CA ILE A 3 4.35 12.01 -8.02
C ILE A 3 3.21 11.11 -7.51
N GLY A 4 2.67 10.27 -8.37
CA GLY A 4 1.70 9.24 -8.01
C GLY A 4 2.35 7.87 -7.84
N ILE A 5 1.60 6.96 -7.21
CA ILE A 5 1.94 5.55 -7.14
C ILE A 5 0.67 4.71 -7.23
N GLU A 6 0.65 3.76 -8.16
CA GLU A 6 -0.36 2.72 -8.24
C GLU A 6 0.21 1.41 -7.69
N VAL A 7 -0.55 0.77 -6.81
CA VAL A 7 -0.16 -0.49 -6.19
C VAL A 7 -1.03 -1.62 -6.72
N LEU A 8 -0.37 -2.66 -7.21
CA LEU A 8 -1.00 -3.86 -7.72
C LEU A 8 -0.44 -5.07 -7.00
N ILE A 9 -1.27 -6.10 -6.90
CA ILE A 9 -0.81 -7.47 -6.74
C ILE A 9 -0.98 -8.19 -8.07
N VAL A 10 -0.03 -9.03 -8.45
CA VAL A 10 0.01 -9.67 -9.77
C VAL A 10 0.47 -11.12 -9.65
N ASP A 11 -0.13 -12.00 -10.45
CA ASP A 11 0.38 -13.34 -10.72
C ASP A 11 1.71 -13.20 -11.48
N TRP A 12 2.81 -13.59 -10.84
CA TRP A 12 4.14 -13.41 -11.40
C TRP A 12 4.41 -14.34 -12.57
N ASP A 13 3.85 -15.55 -12.57
CA ASP A 13 3.99 -16.50 -13.67
C ASP A 13 3.36 -15.92 -14.95
N ARG A 14 2.24 -15.22 -14.82
CA ARG A 14 1.59 -14.51 -15.93
C ARG A 14 2.47 -13.38 -16.48
N VAL A 15 3.07 -12.58 -15.60
CA VAL A 15 3.96 -11.48 -16.00
C VAL A 15 5.24 -12.02 -16.65
N GLU A 16 5.81 -13.11 -16.12
CA GLU A 16 7.04 -13.70 -16.65
C GLU A 16 6.83 -14.40 -18.00
N ALA A 17 5.65 -14.97 -18.24
CA ALA A 17 5.28 -15.54 -19.53
C ALA A 17 5.22 -14.49 -20.66
N ALA A 18 5.00 -13.21 -20.33
CA ALA A 18 5.05 -12.13 -21.31
C ALA A 18 6.49 -11.84 -21.78
N PRO A 19 6.70 -11.46 -23.07
CA PRO A 19 8.01 -11.07 -23.56
C PRO A 19 8.61 -9.94 -22.73
N ALA A 20 9.90 -10.01 -22.42
CA ALA A 20 10.57 -9.05 -21.53
C ALA A 20 10.31 -7.57 -21.91
N GLY A 21 10.24 -7.25 -23.21
CA GLY A 21 9.94 -5.90 -23.70
C GLY A 21 8.48 -5.45 -23.51
N GLY A 22 7.54 -6.37 -23.36
CA GLY A 22 6.11 -6.09 -23.17
C GLY A 22 5.63 -6.15 -21.72
N ARG A 23 6.46 -6.62 -20.78
CA ARG A 23 6.07 -6.73 -19.35
C ARG A 23 5.68 -5.40 -18.74
N ARG A 24 6.38 -4.32 -19.11
CA ARG A 24 6.07 -2.97 -18.62
C ARG A 24 4.72 -2.48 -19.14
N GLU A 25 4.49 -2.63 -20.43
CA GLU A 25 3.22 -2.26 -21.08
C GLU A 25 2.04 -3.04 -20.49
N LEU A 26 2.22 -4.34 -20.25
CA LEU A 26 1.22 -5.19 -19.57
C LEU A 26 0.86 -4.67 -18.17
N LEU A 27 1.87 -4.26 -17.39
CA LEU A 27 1.65 -3.72 -16.04
C LEU A 27 1.03 -2.30 -16.08
N ASP A 28 1.44 -1.47 -17.04
CA ASP A 28 0.87 -0.13 -17.23
C ASP A 28 -0.60 -0.23 -17.68
N GLU A 29 -0.94 -1.18 -18.57
CA GLU A 29 -2.33 -1.47 -18.95
C GLU A 29 -3.16 -1.99 -17.77
N ALA A 30 -2.61 -2.89 -16.95
CA ALA A 30 -3.30 -3.35 -15.75
C ALA A 30 -3.57 -2.22 -14.74
N ALA A 31 -2.63 -1.28 -14.60
CA ALA A 31 -2.76 -0.16 -13.67
C ALA A 31 -3.72 0.94 -14.18
N PHE A 32 -3.62 1.30 -15.46
CA PHE A 32 -4.23 2.52 -16.01
C PHE A 32 -5.23 2.28 -17.15
N GLY A 33 -5.37 1.04 -17.64
CA GLY A 33 -6.16 0.73 -18.84
C GLY A 33 -7.67 0.67 -18.61
N ASP A 34 -8.12 0.47 -17.38
CA ASP A 34 -9.53 0.52 -17.01
C ASP A 34 -9.81 1.85 -16.28
N GLU A 35 -10.61 2.72 -16.92
CA GLU A 35 -11.15 3.97 -16.37
C GLU A 35 -12.18 3.65 -15.28
N GLY A 36 -11.70 3.03 -14.20
CA GLY A 36 -12.48 2.85 -12.98
C GLY A 36 -12.86 4.19 -12.37
N ASP A 37 -13.82 4.17 -11.45
CA ASP A 37 -14.20 5.37 -10.72
C ASP A 37 -13.00 5.86 -9.89
N LEU A 38 -12.60 7.11 -10.08
CA LEU A 38 -11.47 7.73 -9.37
C LEU A 38 -11.71 7.82 -7.85
N ASP A 39 -12.96 7.65 -7.43
CA ASP A 39 -13.39 7.67 -6.04
C ASP A 39 -13.43 6.26 -5.39
N GLU A 40 -13.13 5.19 -6.13
CA GLU A 40 -13.13 3.83 -5.58
C GLU A 40 -11.92 3.60 -4.65
N GLU A 41 -12.18 3.14 -3.42
CA GLU A 41 -11.16 2.83 -2.42
C GLU A 41 -11.13 1.33 -2.09
N GLY A 42 -9.93 0.81 -1.82
CA GLY A 42 -9.71 -0.60 -1.52
C GLY A 42 -9.40 -1.43 -2.76
N TRP A 43 -9.84 -2.69 -2.77
CA TRP A 43 -9.56 -3.63 -3.85
C TRP A 43 -10.43 -3.36 -5.08
N ILE A 44 -9.75 -3.17 -6.21
CA ILE A 44 -10.35 -3.04 -7.54
C ILE A 44 -9.85 -4.21 -8.37
N TRP A 45 -10.76 -5.15 -8.64
CA TRP A 45 -10.48 -6.32 -9.46
C TRP A 45 -11.00 -6.08 -10.88
N PRO A 46 -10.28 -6.54 -11.90
CA PRO A 46 -10.72 -6.36 -13.27
C PRO A 46 -11.98 -7.18 -13.58
N ALA A 47 -12.91 -6.59 -14.33
CA ALA A 47 -14.17 -7.23 -14.68
C ALA A 47 -14.04 -8.28 -15.79
N ALA A 48 -12.98 -8.20 -16.60
CA ALA A 48 -12.75 -9.09 -17.72
C ALA A 48 -12.28 -10.48 -17.25
N ALA A 49 -12.87 -11.55 -17.81
CA ALA A 49 -12.60 -12.92 -17.37
C ALA A 49 -11.16 -13.40 -17.66
N ASP A 50 -10.45 -12.75 -18.59
CA ASP A 50 -9.04 -13.01 -18.90
C ASP A 50 -8.07 -12.14 -18.08
N ALA A 51 -8.59 -11.30 -17.18
CA ALA A 51 -7.83 -10.39 -16.34
C ALA A 51 -7.69 -10.84 -14.87
N ASP A 52 -8.06 -12.07 -14.50
CA ASP A 52 -7.94 -12.63 -13.13
C ASP A 52 -6.49 -12.92 -12.68
N TRP A 53 -5.54 -12.09 -13.12
CA TRP A 53 -4.11 -12.21 -12.82
C TRP A 53 -3.58 -10.98 -12.07
N TYR A 54 -4.40 -9.95 -11.83
CA TYR A 54 -4.02 -8.80 -11.03
C TYR A 54 -5.18 -8.22 -10.22
N GLY A 55 -4.82 -7.47 -9.18
CA GLY A 55 -5.74 -6.60 -8.43
C GLY A 55 -5.07 -5.28 -8.12
N ARG A 56 -5.79 -4.17 -8.29
CA ARG A 56 -5.33 -2.83 -7.91
C ARG A 56 -5.81 -2.52 -6.50
N TYR A 57 -4.99 -1.80 -5.73
CA TYR A 57 -5.37 -1.33 -4.40
C TYR A 57 -5.32 0.19 -4.32
N ALA A 58 -6.50 0.80 -4.19
CA ALA A 58 -6.63 2.24 -3.99
C ALA A 58 -6.58 2.58 -2.50
N PHE A 59 -5.48 3.17 -2.03
CA PHE A 59 -5.34 3.57 -0.64
C PHE A 59 -6.29 4.72 -0.30
N ARG A 60 -7.02 4.55 0.80
CA ARG A 60 -7.99 5.53 1.29
C ARG A 60 -7.39 6.92 1.46
N HIS A 61 -8.13 7.93 1.01
CA HIS A 61 -7.75 9.35 1.16
C HIS A 61 -6.38 9.73 0.58
N THR A 62 -5.78 8.91 -0.29
CA THR A 62 -4.46 9.19 -0.89
C THR A 62 -4.54 9.84 -2.27
N LEU A 63 -5.64 9.62 -2.99
CA LEU A 63 -5.86 10.09 -4.37
C LEU A 63 -4.69 9.71 -5.29
N GLY A 64 -4.16 8.49 -5.14
CA GLY A 64 -3.01 7.97 -5.90
C GLY A 64 -1.67 8.66 -5.59
N SER A 65 -1.59 9.54 -4.58
CA SER A 65 -0.36 10.26 -4.28
C SER A 65 0.72 9.35 -3.68
N TYR A 66 1.98 9.55 -4.09
CA TYR A 66 3.12 8.93 -3.43
C TYR A 66 3.39 9.47 -2.01
N LYS A 67 2.96 10.70 -1.70
CA LYS A 67 3.35 11.37 -0.45
C LYS A 67 2.93 10.64 0.84
N PRO A 68 1.72 10.07 0.97
CA PRO A 68 1.35 9.22 2.10
C PRO A 68 2.35 8.10 2.39
N HIS A 69 2.87 7.43 1.37
CA HIS A 69 3.85 6.34 1.48
C HIS A 69 5.14 6.82 2.13
N PHE A 70 5.68 7.91 1.61
CA PHE A 70 6.87 8.55 2.16
C PHE A 70 6.66 8.99 3.60
N TRP A 71 5.58 9.72 3.87
CA TRP A 71 5.34 10.27 5.20
C TRP A 71 5.02 9.18 6.23
N ALA A 72 4.32 8.11 5.86
CA ALA A 72 4.12 6.97 6.75
C ALA A 72 5.47 6.34 7.16
N GLY A 73 6.41 6.18 6.23
CA GLY A 73 7.77 5.74 6.55
C GLY A 73 8.49 6.68 7.51
N GLU A 74 8.47 7.98 7.23
CA GLU A 74 9.06 8.99 8.12
C GLU A 74 8.42 8.98 9.54
N ARG A 75 7.09 8.87 9.62
CA ARG A 75 6.38 8.76 10.91
C ARG A 75 6.78 7.50 11.64
N TRP A 76 6.90 6.38 10.93
CA TRP A 76 7.34 5.13 11.51
C TRP A 76 8.74 5.28 12.13
N GLU A 77 9.70 5.85 11.41
CA GLU A 77 11.05 6.04 11.94
C GLU A 77 11.08 6.90 13.23
N HIS A 78 10.20 7.88 13.36
CA HIS A 78 10.08 8.68 14.59
C HIS A 78 9.52 7.91 15.79
N VAL A 79 8.65 6.92 15.56
CA VAL A 79 7.99 6.16 16.64
C VAL A 79 8.55 4.74 16.81
N ARG A 80 9.41 4.28 15.91
CA ARG A 80 9.94 2.92 15.86
C ARG A 80 10.59 2.53 17.17
N ASP A 81 11.34 3.44 17.78
CA ASP A 81 12.03 3.21 19.05
C ASP A 81 11.13 3.12 20.29
N PHE A 82 9.84 3.41 20.14
CA PHE A 82 8.84 3.28 21.20
C PHE A 82 7.97 2.03 21.06
N ALA A 83 7.99 1.37 19.89
CA ALA A 83 7.30 0.11 19.69
C ALA A 83 7.99 -1.00 20.52
N ASP A 84 7.20 -1.86 21.16
CA ASP A 84 7.70 -3.12 21.70
C ASP A 84 8.33 -3.97 20.57
N PRO A 85 9.39 -4.76 20.82
CA PRO A 85 10.03 -5.58 19.80
C PRO A 85 9.08 -6.48 19.00
N GLY A 86 8.00 -6.98 19.62
CA GLY A 86 6.97 -7.77 18.93
C GLY A 86 6.24 -6.95 17.87
N LEU A 87 5.83 -5.72 18.21
CA LEU A 87 5.18 -4.81 17.27
C LEU A 87 6.13 -4.37 16.15
N ARG A 88 7.39 -4.08 16.47
CA ARG A 88 8.40 -3.77 15.43
C ARG A 88 8.56 -4.93 14.46
N THR A 89 8.69 -6.15 14.96
CA THR A 89 8.85 -7.35 14.13
C THR A 89 7.63 -7.57 13.25
N ALA A 90 6.43 -7.42 13.81
CA ALA A 90 5.20 -7.56 13.05
C ALA A 90 5.11 -6.54 11.92
N LEU A 91 5.43 -5.26 12.17
CA LEU A 91 5.42 -4.21 11.15
C LEU A 91 6.54 -4.37 10.12
N ASP A 92 7.75 -4.76 10.54
CA ASP A 92 8.88 -5.04 9.64
C ASP A 92 8.59 -6.20 8.68
N ARG A 93 7.64 -7.08 9.03
CA ARG A 93 7.18 -8.21 8.21
C ARG A 93 5.78 -8.04 7.62
N PHE A 94 5.12 -6.91 7.88
CA PHE A 94 3.72 -6.69 7.53
C PHE A 94 2.76 -7.81 8.00
N GLU A 95 3.06 -8.42 9.15
CA GLU A 95 2.17 -9.36 9.85
C GLU A 95 1.05 -8.61 10.60
N GLN A 96 0.11 -9.35 11.20
CA GLN A 96 -1.03 -8.76 11.92
C GLN A 96 -0.59 -7.93 13.14
N ALA A 97 -0.35 -6.64 12.93
CA ALA A 97 0.04 -5.68 13.97
C ALA A 97 -1.15 -4.91 14.58
N ALA A 98 -2.33 -5.01 13.98
CA ALA A 98 -3.50 -4.19 14.33
C ALA A 98 -3.86 -4.19 15.83
N PRO A 99 -3.84 -5.32 16.56
CA PRO A 99 -4.15 -5.34 17.99
C PRO A 99 -3.18 -4.56 18.87
N SER A 100 -1.94 -4.36 18.41
CA SER A 100 -0.87 -3.70 19.18
C SER A 100 -0.54 -2.30 18.66
N LEU A 101 -1.04 -1.89 17.48
CA LEU A 101 -0.77 -0.56 16.93
C LEU A 101 -1.19 0.57 17.88
N ASP A 102 -2.30 0.42 18.60
CA ASP A 102 -2.80 1.47 19.51
C ASP A 102 -1.81 1.83 20.64
N THR A 103 -0.84 0.97 20.96
CA THR A 103 0.21 1.31 21.93
C THR A 103 1.11 2.45 21.44
N LEU A 104 1.14 2.72 20.13
CA LEU A 104 1.92 3.80 19.53
C LEU A 104 1.19 5.13 19.49
N ARG A 105 -0.09 5.20 19.87
CA ARG A 105 -0.87 6.44 19.80
C ARG A 105 -0.22 7.59 20.57
N GLU A 106 0.22 7.34 21.81
CA GLU A 106 0.87 8.34 22.64
C GLU A 106 2.27 8.71 22.11
N PRO A 107 3.19 7.77 21.83
CA PRO A 107 4.47 8.08 21.17
C PRO A 107 4.31 8.86 19.86
N PHE A 108 3.30 8.52 19.05
CA PHE A 108 3.04 9.20 17.79
C PHE A 108 2.63 10.66 18.02
N ALA A 109 1.70 10.92 18.94
CA ALA A 109 1.29 12.26 19.29
C ALA A 109 2.48 13.13 19.78
N GLN A 110 3.41 12.52 20.51
CA GLN A 110 4.58 13.23 21.06
C GLN A 110 5.70 13.46 20.04
N HIS A 111 5.94 12.53 19.12
CA HIS A 111 7.17 12.48 18.32
C HIS A 111 6.97 12.59 16.81
N ALA A 112 5.79 12.27 16.30
CA ALA A 112 5.54 12.12 14.88
C ALA A 112 4.41 13.02 14.34
N ALA A 113 3.46 13.41 15.20
CA ALA A 113 2.32 14.22 14.80
C ALA A 113 2.74 15.55 14.15
N ALA A 114 2.11 15.83 13.02
CA ALA A 114 2.32 17.04 12.25
C ALA A 114 0.95 17.52 11.75
N PRO A 115 0.35 18.57 12.36
CA PRO A 115 -1.01 19.00 12.02
C PRO A 115 -1.22 19.42 10.57
N THR A 116 -0.14 19.63 9.83
CA THR A 116 -0.16 19.98 8.41
C THR A 116 0.58 18.92 7.59
N GLY A 117 0.00 18.56 6.45
CA GLY A 117 0.59 17.61 5.51
C GLY A 117 -0.04 16.21 5.57
N TRP A 118 0.68 15.24 5.02
CA TRP A 118 0.22 13.86 4.95
C TRP A 118 0.56 13.10 6.22
N ILE A 119 -0.31 12.16 6.60
CA ILE A 119 -0.14 11.33 7.78
C ILE A 119 0.16 12.23 9.00
N GLY A 120 -0.76 13.17 9.25
CA GLY A 120 -0.59 14.22 10.26
C GLY A 120 -0.92 13.76 11.68
N ASP A 121 -1.74 12.71 11.79
CA ASP A 121 -2.18 12.09 13.02
C ASP A 121 -2.04 10.56 12.97
N PHE A 122 -2.23 9.96 14.15
CA PHE A 122 -2.09 8.53 14.33
C PHE A 122 -3.16 7.74 13.57
N ASP A 123 -4.38 8.27 13.46
CA ASP A 123 -5.48 7.54 12.81
C ASP A 123 -5.23 7.42 11.31
N SER A 124 -4.74 8.48 10.66
CA SER A 124 -4.27 8.47 9.27
C SER A 124 -3.10 7.50 9.07
N PHE A 125 -2.16 7.44 10.02
CA PHE A 125 -1.04 6.50 9.98
C PHE A 125 -1.50 5.05 10.09
N ALA A 126 -2.36 4.75 11.07
CA ALA A 126 -2.88 3.42 11.30
C ALA A 126 -3.77 2.94 10.15
N GLU A 127 -4.61 3.81 9.57
CA GLU A 127 -5.39 3.51 8.38
C GLU A 127 -4.50 3.16 7.19
N PHE A 128 -3.46 3.96 6.95
CA PHE A 128 -2.53 3.70 5.87
C PHE A 128 -1.78 2.36 6.02
N LEU A 129 -1.34 2.03 7.24
CA LEU A 129 -0.73 0.73 7.54
C LEU A 129 -1.71 -0.45 7.37
N ARG A 130 -3.00 -0.27 7.67
CA ARG A 130 -4.03 -1.29 7.41
C ARG A 130 -4.17 -1.54 5.92
N GLY A 131 -4.16 -0.51 5.09
CA GLY A 131 -4.19 -0.68 3.64
C GLY A 131 -3.00 -1.51 3.13
N TRP A 132 -1.79 -1.24 3.65
CA TRP A 132 -0.61 -2.06 3.31
C TRP A 132 -0.71 -3.50 3.82
N SER A 133 -1.28 -3.70 5.01
CA SER A 133 -1.54 -5.04 5.53
C SER A 133 -2.53 -5.80 4.64
N GLU A 134 -3.58 -5.16 4.13
CA GLU A 134 -4.51 -5.78 3.19
C GLU A 134 -3.80 -6.21 1.90
N VAL A 135 -2.97 -5.33 1.33
CA VAL A 135 -2.17 -5.63 0.13
C VAL A 135 -1.25 -6.85 0.34
N VAL A 136 -0.48 -6.86 1.42
CA VAL A 136 0.50 -7.92 1.70
C VAL A 136 -0.20 -9.24 2.00
N VAL A 137 -1.25 -9.23 2.81
CA VAL A 137 -2.00 -10.45 3.17
C VAL A 137 -2.68 -11.05 1.94
N GLU A 138 -3.26 -10.23 1.08
CA GLU A 138 -3.92 -10.74 -0.13
C GLU A 138 -2.90 -11.25 -1.17
N ALA A 139 -1.75 -10.59 -1.30
CA ALA A 139 -0.65 -11.06 -2.14
C ALA A 139 -0.15 -12.44 -1.67
N ASP A 140 0.12 -12.59 -0.36
CA ASP A 140 0.55 -13.85 0.24
C ASP A 140 -0.49 -14.95 0.07
N ARG A 141 -1.78 -14.64 0.32
CA ARG A 141 -2.90 -15.59 0.16
C ARG A 141 -2.99 -16.17 -1.26
N ARG A 142 -2.59 -15.40 -2.27
CA ARG A 142 -2.65 -15.79 -3.69
C ARG A 142 -1.31 -16.31 -4.23
N ASP A 143 -0.24 -16.25 -3.45
CA ASP A 143 1.13 -16.46 -3.92
C ASP A 143 1.50 -15.51 -5.08
N TRP A 144 1.10 -14.24 -4.95
CA TRP A 144 1.26 -13.19 -5.96
C TRP A 144 2.33 -12.15 -5.54
N GLY A 145 2.92 -11.49 -6.53
CA GLY A 145 3.89 -10.41 -6.31
C GLY A 145 3.22 -9.05 -6.13
N ILE A 146 3.85 -8.15 -5.37
CA ILE A 146 3.40 -6.75 -5.21
C ILE A 146 4.23 -5.85 -6.15
N VAL A 147 3.54 -4.97 -6.88
CA VAL A 147 4.16 -4.01 -7.80
C VAL A 147 3.68 -2.60 -7.47
N GLY A 148 4.61 -1.67 -7.27
CA GLY A 148 4.34 -0.24 -7.18
C GLY A 148 4.80 0.47 -8.47
N LEU A 149 3.85 0.99 -9.25
CA LEU A 149 4.13 1.77 -10.46
C LEU A 149 4.09 3.25 -10.15
N ARG A 150 5.19 3.94 -10.46
CA ARG A 150 5.26 5.40 -10.37
C ARG A 150 4.58 6.05 -11.57
N CYS A 151 3.70 7.02 -11.31
CA CYS A 151 3.03 7.86 -12.31
C CYS A 151 3.26 9.36 -12.08
#